data_AF-A0A6P3DRS8-F1
#
_entry.id   AF-A0A6P3DRS8-F1
#
_cell.length_a   1.000
_cell.length_b   1.000
_cell.length_c   1.000
_cell.angle_alpha   90.00
_cell.angle_beta   90.00
_cell.angle_gamma   90.00
#
_symmetry.space_group_name_H-M   'P 1'
#
loop_
_entity.id
_entity.type
_entity.pdbx_description
1 polymer ?
#
loop_
_entity_poly.entity_id
_entity_poly.type
_entity_poly.pdbx_seq_one_letter_code
_entity_poly.pdbx_strand_id
1 'polypeptide(L)'
;MYDICHPSYFNIGKLGCIDPVKISTTFYVYIELCEAKKYWEVDYKYNEKLDLLYLEVQKKKNSQTEIYVPWPASCNISLDTIEKIQTGLDVEQITLVFKLEDSTSIIYKVSKDLVKPVDPERTKLMKEKEEKKTNLEKEIRKNTSYLYELAKSLTAENANEDKDTDVSHSSKTTAE
;
A
#
# COMPACT_ATOMS: atom_id res chain seq x y z
N MET A 1 -23.22 32.62 9.92
CA MET A 1 -24.64 32.50 10.35
C MET A 1 -25.60 33.13 9.33
N TYR A 2 -25.38 32.85 8.04
CA TYR A 2 -26.39 33.02 6.96
C TYR A 2 -26.62 31.70 6.20
N ASP A 3 -25.85 30.68 6.57
CA ASP A 3 -25.61 29.40 5.91
C ASP A 3 -26.84 28.49 5.99
N ILE A 4 -27.64 28.68 7.05
CA ILE A 4 -28.92 28.00 7.34
C ILE A 4 -29.96 28.26 6.22
N CYS A 5 -29.85 29.38 5.49
CA CYS A 5 -30.76 29.72 4.41
C CYS A 5 -30.39 29.09 3.04
N HIS A 6 -29.28 28.36 2.93
CA HIS A 6 -28.87 27.77 1.66
C HIS A 6 -29.65 26.48 1.35
N PRO A 7 -30.25 26.31 0.14
CA PRO A 7 -31.03 25.11 -0.20
C PRO A 7 -30.27 23.79 0.00
N SER A 8 -28.99 23.73 -0.41
CA SER A 8 -28.17 22.52 -0.20
C SER A 8 -27.92 22.20 1.27
N TYR A 9 -27.81 23.19 2.17
CA TYR A 9 -27.64 22.93 3.61
C TYR A 9 -28.86 22.20 4.16
N PHE A 10 -30.06 22.67 3.82
CA PHE A 10 -31.32 22.04 4.20
C PHE A 10 -31.50 20.64 3.58
N ASN A 11 -31.10 20.45 2.33
CA ASN A 11 -31.15 19.14 1.67
C ASN A 11 -30.18 18.14 2.30
N ILE A 12 -28.96 18.56 2.68
CA ILE A 12 -28.00 17.69 3.40
C ILE A 12 -28.56 17.28 4.76
N GLY A 13 -29.16 18.22 5.52
CA GLY A 13 -29.81 17.90 6.80
C GLY A 13 -31.01 16.96 6.66
N LYS A 14 -31.69 16.94 5.49
CA LYS A 14 -32.79 16.01 5.20
C LYS A 14 -32.37 14.57 4.92
N LEU A 15 -31.08 14.29 4.73
CA LEU A 15 -30.60 12.93 4.44
C LEU A 15 -30.68 11.97 5.63
N GLY A 16 -30.94 12.46 6.84
CA GLY A 16 -31.06 11.66 8.06
C GLY A 16 -29.94 11.86 9.09
N CYS A 17 -28.91 12.66 8.78
CA CYS A 17 -27.91 13.06 9.76
C CYS A 17 -28.49 14.09 10.73
N ILE A 18 -28.29 13.91 12.04
CA ILE A 18 -28.83 14.77 13.10
C ILE A 18 -27.78 15.81 13.57
N ASP A 19 -26.50 15.54 13.34
CA ASP A 19 -25.39 16.35 13.84
C ASP A 19 -25.19 17.63 13.02
N PRO A 20 -25.44 18.84 13.59
CA PRO A 20 -25.30 20.10 12.87
C PRO A 20 -23.85 20.40 12.48
N VAL A 21 -22.85 19.85 13.17
CA VAL A 21 -21.43 20.01 12.83
C VAL A 21 -21.14 19.24 11.55
N LYS A 22 -21.50 17.95 11.47
CA LYS A 22 -21.34 17.13 10.25
C LYS A 22 -22.06 17.74 9.05
N ILE A 23 -23.29 18.23 9.23
CA ILE A 23 -24.06 18.91 8.17
C ILE A 23 -23.32 20.16 7.69
N SER A 24 -22.88 21.03 8.61
CA SER A 24 -22.18 22.28 8.28
C SER A 24 -20.84 22.02 7.59
N THR A 25 -20.02 21.10 8.12
CA THR A 25 -18.75 20.70 7.50
C THR A 25 -18.99 20.13 6.10
N THR A 26 -19.99 19.27 5.92
CA THR A 26 -20.34 18.70 4.60
C THR A 26 -20.79 19.79 3.62
N PHE A 27 -21.61 20.73 4.07
CA PHE A 27 -22.06 21.85 3.26
C PHE A 27 -20.90 22.73 2.79
N TYR A 28 -19.98 23.12 3.68
CA TYR A 28 -18.84 23.96 3.27
C TYR A 28 -17.87 23.23 2.34
N VAL A 29 -17.65 21.92 2.53
CA VAL A 29 -16.85 21.12 1.60
C VAL A 29 -17.56 21.02 0.25
N TYR A 30 -18.87 20.73 0.21
CA TYR A 30 -19.66 20.72 -1.02
C TYR A 30 -19.53 22.02 -1.82
N ILE A 31 -19.70 23.18 -1.16
CA ILE A 31 -19.56 24.50 -1.80
C ILE A 31 -18.15 24.70 -2.34
N GLU A 32 -17.11 24.32 -1.59
CA GLU A 32 -15.72 24.41 -2.07
C GLU A 32 -15.45 23.53 -3.30
N LEU A 33 -16.00 22.32 -3.35
CA LEU A 33 -15.84 21.41 -4.49
C LEU A 33 -16.56 21.96 -5.75
N CYS A 34 -17.75 22.53 -5.56
CA CYS A 34 -18.54 23.13 -6.64
C CYS A 34 -17.97 24.46 -7.16
N GLU A 35 -17.66 25.41 -6.26
CA GLU A 35 -17.31 26.79 -6.64
C GLU A 35 -15.81 27.01 -6.82
N ALA A 36 -14.99 26.52 -5.88
CA ALA A 36 -13.55 26.75 -5.89
C ALA A 36 -12.80 25.71 -6.72
N LYS A 37 -13.15 24.42 -6.62
CA LYS A 37 -12.53 23.34 -7.41
C LYS A 37 -13.20 23.13 -8.78
N LYS A 38 -14.46 23.54 -8.93
CA LYS A 38 -15.25 23.43 -10.18
C LYS A 38 -15.28 22.02 -10.74
N TYR A 39 -15.56 21.05 -9.86
CA TYR A 39 -15.76 19.67 -10.25
C TYR A 39 -17.04 19.51 -11.08
N TRP A 40 -17.09 18.46 -11.90
CA TRP A 40 -18.12 18.27 -12.92
C TRP A 40 -19.47 17.88 -12.29
N GLU A 41 -19.43 16.97 -11.31
CA GLU A 41 -20.59 16.46 -10.59
C GLU A 41 -20.17 16.19 -9.15
N VAL A 42 -21.00 16.62 -8.20
CA VAL A 42 -20.75 16.51 -6.75
C VAL A 42 -22.09 16.18 -6.08
N ASP A 43 -22.24 14.95 -5.62
CA ASP A 43 -23.46 14.45 -4.97
C ASP A 43 -23.22 14.19 -3.49
N TYR A 44 -24.10 14.70 -2.62
CA TYR A 44 -24.07 14.38 -1.19
C TYR A 44 -24.92 13.15 -0.87
N LYS A 45 -24.38 12.26 -0.03
CA LYS A 45 -25.06 11.05 0.45
C LYS A 45 -24.81 10.85 1.93
N TYR A 46 -25.72 10.14 2.57
CA TYR A 46 -25.64 9.72 3.97
C TYR A 46 -25.67 8.20 4.04
N ASN A 47 -24.75 7.61 4.81
CA ASN A 47 -24.76 6.18 5.12
C ASN A 47 -25.24 6.00 6.56
N GLU A 48 -26.52 5.65 6.73
CA GLU A 48 -27.16 5.42 8.03
C GLU A 48 -26.41 4.39 8.89
N LYS A 49 -25.82 3.36 8.27
CA LYS A 49 -25.10 2.29 9.00
C LYS A 49 -23.78 2.76 9.62
N LEU A 50 -23.20 3.83 9.07
CA LEU A 50 -21.93 4.41 9.52
C LEU A 50 -22.10 5.76 10.23
N ASP A 51 -23.33 6.32 10.25
CA ASP A 51 -23.61 7.73 10.58
C ASP A 51 -22.60 8.69 9.92
N LEU A 52 -22.43 8.52 8.61
CA LEU A 52 -21.43 9.22 7.82
C LEU A 52 -22.06 9.97 6.64
N LEU A 53 -21.86 11.28 6.60
CA LEU A 53 -22.05 12.09 5.40
C LEU A 53 -20.80 12.00 4.52
N TYR A 54 -21.00 11.77 3.23
CA TYR A 54 -19.94 11.72 2.23
C TYR A 54 -20.41 12.34 0.92
N LEU A 55 -19.44 12.67 0.07
CA LEU A 55 -19.61 13.31 -1.23
C LEU A 55 -19.06 12.38 -2.31
N GLU A 56 -19.89 12.02 -3.29
CA GLU A 56 -19.46 11.37 -4.53
C GLU A 56 -19.08 12.46 -5.53
N VAL A 57 -17.87 12.37 -6.09
CA VAL A 57 -17.25 13.47 -6.84
C VAL A 57 -16.70 12.98 -8.16
N GLN A 58 -17.18 13.55 -9.26
CA GLN A 58 -16.54 13.42 -10.57
C GLN A 58 -15.82 14.71 -10.93
N LYS A 59 -14.50 14.63 -11.14
CA LYS A 59 -13.66 15.79 -11.50
C LYS A 59 -13.84 16.20 -12.96
N LYS A 60 -14.23 15.25 -13.83
CA LYS A 60 -14.47 15.42 -15.26
C LYS A 60 -15.60 14.49 -15.69
N LYS A 61 -16.30 14.81 -16.78
CA LYS A 61 -17.44 14.03 -17.32
C LYS A 61 -17.20 12.51 -17.50
N ASN A 62 -15.95 12.08 -17.71
CA ASN A 62 -15.57 10.67 -17.87
C ASN A 62 -14.53 10.22 -16.82
N SER A 63 -14.38 10.92 -15.68
CA SER A 63 -13.52 10.45 -14.58
C SER A 63 -14.25 9.46 -13.70
N GLN A 64 -13.53 8.49 -13.14
CA GLN A 64 -14.05 7.66 -12.04
C GLN A 64 -14.54 8.54 -10.88
N THR A 65 -15.68 8.17 -10.29
CA THR A 65 -16.20 8.81 -9.09
C THR A 65 -15.25 8.58 -7.92
N GLU A 66 -14.81 9.66 -7.27
CA GLU A 66 -14.01 9.62 -6.07
C GLU A 66 -14.88 9.93 -4.84
N ILE A 67 -14.65 9.23 -3.73
CA ILE A 67 -15.33 9.52 -2.45
C ILE A 67 -14.56 10.59 -1.69
N TYR A 68 -15.26 11.64 -1.32
CA TYR A 68 -14.80 12.72 -0.45
C TYR A 68 -15.57 12.66 0.87
N VAL A 69 -14.86 12.57 1.99
CA VAL A 69 -15.44 12.47 3.34
C VAL A 69 -15.10 13.76 4.11
N PRO A 70 -16.08 14.66 4.33
CA PRO A 70 -15.89 15.85 5.14
C PRO A 70 -15.63 15.48 6.61
N TRP A 71 -14.62 16.10 7.21
CA TRP A 71 -14.26 15.87 8.61
C TRP A 71 -13.95 17.20 9.32
N PRO A 72 -14.52 17.48 10.50
CA PRO A 72 -14.16 18.68 11.26
C PRO A 72 -12.75 18.51 11.86
N ALA A 73 -11.87 19.48 11.65
CA ALA A 73 -10.48 19.41 12.12
C ALA A 73 -10.33 19.44 13.65
N SER A 74 -11.38 19.85 14.37
CA SER A 74 -11.47 19.76 15.83
C SER A 74 -11.70 18.33 16.35
N CYS A 75 -12.08 17.38 15.49
CA CYS A 75 -12.31 15.99 15.86
C CYS A 75 -11.17 15.07 15.37
N ASN A 76 -10.54 14.36 16.30
CA ASN A 76 -9.57 13.33 15.96
C ASN A 76 -10.24 12.19 15.17
N ILE A 77 -9.55 11.69 14.14
CA ILE A 77 -9.92 10.47 13.41
C ILE A 77 -8.93 9.35 13.72
N SER A 78 -9.42 8.12 13.89
CA SER A 78 -8.57 6.94 14.10
C SER A 78 -8.42 6.11 12.82
N LEU A 79 -7.34 5.34 12.72
CA LEU A 79 -7.13 4.42 11.58
C LEU A 79 -8.26 3.39 11.46
N ASP A 80 -8.72 2.83 12.60
CA ASP A 80 -9.87 1.93 12.67
C ASP A 80 -11.18 2.59 12.15
N THR A 81 -11.36 3.89 12.39
CA THR A 81 -12.47 4.66 11.80
C THR A 81 -12.35 4.73 10.27
N ILE A 82 -11.14 5.01 9.75
CA ILE A 82 -10.87 5.08 8.31
C ILE A 82 -11.10 3.73 7.63
N GLU A 83 -10.60 2.64 8.22
CA GLU A 83 -10.78 1.26 7.74
C GLU A 83 -12.27 0.86 7.72
N LYS A 84 -13.05 1.24 8.74
CA LYS A 84 -14.51 1.05 8.79
C LYS A 84 -15.24 1.83 7.69
N ILE A 85 -14.82 3.06 7.40
CA ILE A 85 -15.40 3.87 6.32
C ILE A 85 -15.09 3.23 4.96
N GLN A 86 -13.84 2.86 4.69
CA GLN A 86 -13.43 2.20 3.45
C GLN A 86 -14.17 0.87 3.24
N THR A 87 -14.29 0.04 4.29
CA THR A 87 -14.97 -1.26 4.24
C THR A 87 -16.49 -1.11 4.12
N GLY A 88 -17.10 -0.16 4.82
CA GLY A 88 -18.55 0.05 4.80
C GLY A 88 -19.08 0.79 3.56
N LEU A 89 -18.20 1.39 2.77
CA LEU A 89 -18.50 1.97 1.45
C LEU A 89 -17.97 1.11 0.27
N ASP A 90 -17.27 0.01 0.57
CA ASP A 90 -16.59 -0.89 -0.39
C ASP A 90 -15.71 -0.16 -1.43
N VAL A 91 -14.82 0.72 -0.93
CA VAL A 91 -13.91 1.51 -1.78
C VAL A 91 -12.45 1.34 -1.38
N GLU A 92 -11.58 1.26 -2.39
CA GLU A 92 -10.13 1.14 -2.21
C GLU A 92 -9.47 2.43 -1.71
N GLN A 93 -10.08 3.58 -1.99
CA GLN A 93 -9.50 4.91 -1.74
C GLN A 93 -10.59 5.89 -1.33
N ILE A 94 -10.35 6.64 -0.26
CA ILE A 94 -11.19 7.77 0.19
C ILE A 94 -10.36 9.05 0.29
N THR A 95 -11.01 10.19 0.12
CA THR A 95 -10.39 11.50 0.28
C THR A 95 -10.98 12.19 1.51
N LEU A 96 -10.22 12.28 2.59
CA LEU A 96 -10.61 13.01 3.79
C LEU A 96 -10.42 14.52 3.55
N VAL A 97 -11.44 15.32 3.85
CA VAL A 97 -11.36 16.80 3.79
C VAL A 97 -11.54 17.36 5.19
N PHE A 98 -10.43 17.76 5.80
CA PHE A 98 -10.43 18.40 7.11
C PHE A 98 -10.75 19.89 6.97
N LYS A 99 -11.88 20.33 7.54
CA LYS A 99 -12.26 21.74 7.58
C LYS A 99 -11.88 22.35 8.92
N LEU A 100 -11.08 23.41 8.90
CA LEU A 100 -10.72 24.22 10.06
C LEU A 100 -11.73 25.38 10.23
N GLU A 101 -11.77 25.96 11.43
CA GLU A 101 -12.66 27.08 11.78
C GLU A 101 -12.34 28.38 11.02
N ASP A 102 -11.10 28.55 10.57
CA ASP A 102 -10.63 29.65 9.71
C ASP A 102 -11.08 29.50 8.24
N SER A 103 -11.92 28.51 7.94
CA SER A 103 -12.34 28.07 6.60
C SER A 103 -11.26 27.43 5.73
N THR A 104 -10.05 27.18 6.25
CA THR A 104 -9.02 26.41 5.55
C THR A 104 -9.44 24.94 5.42
N SER A 105 -9.21 24.36 4.24
CA SER A 105 -9.45 22.94 3.96
C SER A 105 -8.17 22.20 3.65
N ILE A 106 -7.94 21.09 4.36
CA ILE A 106 -6.80 20.20 4.14
C ILE A 106 -7.31 18.87 3.59
N ILE A 107 -6.84 18.52 2.39
CA ILE A 107 -7.33 17.37 1.63
C ILE A 107 -6.27 16.26 1.66
N TYR A 108 -6.58 15.13 2.29
CA TYR A 108 -5.72 13.95 2.33
C TYR A 108 -6.39 12.78 1.61
N LYS A 109 -5.65 12.13 0.71
CA LYS A 109 -6.09 10.91 0.04
C LYS A 109 -5.55 9.68 0.78
N VAL A 110 -6.43 8.74 1.11
CA VAL A 110 -6.11 7.54 1.90
C VAL A 110 -6.51 6.28 1.14
N SER A 111 -5.54 5.41 0.88
CA SER A 111 -5.73 4.08 0.29
C SER A 111 -5.90 3.00 1.36
N LYS A 112 -6.47 1.86 0.95
CA LYS A 112 -6.75 0.70 1.81
C LYS A 112 -5.50 0.03 2.40
N ASP A 113 -4.35 0.16 1.74
CA ASP A 113 -3.07 -0.46 2.16
C ASP A 113 -2.35 0.30 3.30
N LEU A 114 -3.09 0.99 4.17
CA LEU A 114 -2.53 1.83 5.23
C LEU A 114 -2.12 1.00 6.45
N VAL A 115 -1.11 0.15 6.26
CA VAL A 115 -0.61 -0.75 7.32
C VAL A 115 0.01 0.06 8.46
N LYS A 116 -0.43 -0.17 9.69
CA LYS A 116 0.19 0.40 10.89
C LYS A 116 1.69 0.06 10.91
N PRO A 117 2.60 1.05 11.01
CA PRO A 117 4.03 0.79 11.02
C PRO A 117 4.39 -0.17 12.17
N VAL A 118 5.22 -1.16 11.86
CA VAL A 118 5.69 -2.15 12.82
C VAL A 118 6.47 -1.43 13.93
N ASP A 119 6.26 -1.87 15.17
CA ASP A 119 6.95 -1.34 16.34
C ASP A 119 8.48 -1.21 16.09
N PRO A 120 9.13 -0.09 16.47
CA PRO A 120 10.55 0.11 16.21
C PRO A 120 11.45 -1.01 16.77
N GLU A 121 11.09 -1.66 17.88
CA GLU A 121 11.86 -2.79 18.42
C GLU A 121 11.69 -4.05 17.56
N ARG A 122 10.44 -4.35 17.14
CA ARG A 122 10.17 -5.47 16.22
C ARG A 122 10.82 -5.24 14.85
N THR A 123 10.87 -4.00 14.38
CA THR A 123 11.51 -3.62 13.11
C THR A 123 13.01 -3.89 13.15
N LYS A 124 13.70 -3.55 14.26
CA LYS A 124 15.12 -3.91 14.46
C LYS A 124 15.32 -5.43 14.44
N LEU A 125 14.50 -6.18 15.17
CA LEU A 125 14.59 -7.64 15.24
C LEU A 125 14.32 -8.34 13.90
N MET A 126 13.40 -7.82 13.07
CA MET A 126 13.19 -8.32 11.71
C MET A 126 14.42 -8.05 10.83
N LYS A 127 14.95 -6.82 10.87
CA LYS A 127 16.12 -6.43 10.09
C LYS A 127 17.36 -7.26 10.44
N GLU A 128 17.63 -7.47 11.72
CA GLU A 128 18.72 -8.36 12.16
C GLU A 128 18.55 -9.81 11.68
N LYS A 129 17.32 -10.34 11.67
CA LYS A 129 17.05 -11.70 11.15
C LYS A 129 17.30 -11.78 9.64
N GLU A 130 16.94 -10.73 8.90
CA GLU A 130 17.13 -10.64 7.46
C GLU A 130 18.60 -10.44 7.07
N GLU A 131 19.35 -9.63 7.83
CA GLU A 131 20.81 -9.52 7.72
C GLU A 131 21.52 -10.85 8.03
N LYS A 132 21.08 -11.59 9.07
CA LYS A 132 21.58 -12.93 9.39
C LYS A 132 21.27 -13.93 8.26
N LYS A 133 20.04 -13.94 7.73
CA LYS A 133 19.61 -14.80 6.61
C LYS A 133 20.43 -14.52 5.35
N THR A 134 20.56 -13.26 4.95
CA THR A 134 21.30 -12.89 3.72
C THR A 134 22.80 -13.15 3.83
N ASN A 135 23.39 -13.09 5.03
CA ASN A 135 24.77 -13.53 5.24
C ASN A 135 24.92 -15.05 5.13
N LEU A 136 24.02 -15.83 5.74
CA LEU A 136 23.96 -17.30 5.57
C LEU A 136 23.80 -17.71 4.09
N GLU A 137 22.92 -17.05 3.34
CA GLU A 137 22.74 -17.32 1.90
C GLU A 137 24.00 -17.02 1.08
N LYS A 138 24.71 -15.93 1.38
CA LYS A 138 26.02 -15.63 0.74
C LYS A 138 27.07 -16.69 1.07
N GLU A 139 27.10 -17.17 2.30
CA GLU A 139 28.06 -18.17 2.77
C GLU A 139 27.79 -19.55 2.16
N ILE A 140 26.52 -19.98 2.14
CA ILE A 140 26.07 -21.17 1.41
C ILE A 140 26.49 -21.06 -0.05
N ARG A 141 26.20 -19.94 -0.73
CA ARG A 141 26.53 -19.76 -2.16
C ARG A 141 28.03 -19.88 -2.44
N LYS A 142 28.89 -19.30 -1.59
CA LYS A 142 30.35 -19.43 -1.68
C LYS A 142 30.80 -20.87 -1.48
N ASN A 143 30.26 -21.54 -0.47
CA ASN A 143 30.65 -22.91 -0.12
C ASN A 143 30.20 -23.91 -1.21
N THR A 144 29.02 -23.70 -1.81
CA THR A 144 28.55 -24.48 -2.97
C THR A 144 29.48 -24.33 -4.18
N SER A 145 29.93 -23.11 -4.52
CA SER A 145 30.91 -22.94 -5.61
C SER A 145 32.25 -23.60 -5.31
N TYR A 146 32.73 -23.52 -4.07
CA TYR A 146 33.99 -24.14 -3.67
C TYR A 146 33.94 -25.68 -3.77
N LEU A 147 32.88 -26.29 -3.25
CA LEU A 147 32.67 -27.75 -3.36
C LEU A 147 32.53 -28.21 -4.82
N TYR A 148 31.92 -27.41 -5.69
CA TYR A 148 31.80 -27.73 -7.12
C TYR A 148 33.16 -27.73 -7.84
N GLU A 149 34.02 -26.75 -7.56
CA GLU A 149 35.38 -26.74 -8.13
C GLU A 149 36.25 -27.89 -7.59
N LEU A 150 36.13 -28.20 -6.29
CA LEU A 150 36.88 -29.29 -5.64
C LEU A 150 36.44 -30.68 -6.15
N ALA A 151 35.15 -30.88 -6.40
CA ALA A 151 34.65 -32.09 -7.07
C ALA A 151 35.13 -32.20 -8.53
N LYS A 152 35.26 -31.06 -9.22
CA LYS A 152 35.77 -31.00 -10.60
C LYS A 152 37.27 -31.30 -10.68
N SER A 153 38.08 -30.83 -9.72
CA SER A 153 39.51 -31.18 -9.66
C SER A 153 39.71 -32.65 -9.34
N LEU A 154 38.98 -33.20 -8.37
CA LEU A 154 39.01 -34.64 -8.06
C LEU A 154 38.66 -35.51 -9.27
N THR A 155 37.62 -35.18 -10.04
CA THR A 155 37.29 -35.95 -11.25
C THR A 155 38.33 -35.80 -12.37
N ALA A 156 39.06 -34.69 -12.43
CA ALA A 156 40.18 -34.50 -13.35
C ALA A 156 41.44 -35.29 -12.93
N GLU A 157 41.71 -35.42 -11.62
CA GLU A 157 42.82 -36.24 -11.09
C GLU A 157 42.58 -37.73 -11.34
N ASN A 158 41.40 -38.26 -10.97
CA ASN A 158 41.04 -39.66 -11.22
C ASN A 158 41.04 -40.02 -12.73
N ALA A 159 40.64 -39.10 -13.61
CA ALA A 159 40.66 -39.31 -15.06
C ALA A 159 42.07 -39.31 -15.70
N ASN A 160 43.11 -38.96 -14.92
CA ASN A 160 44.51 -39.08 -15.33
C ASN A 160 45.15 -40.37 -14.77
N GLU A 161 44.78 -40.83 -13.57
CA GLU A 161 45.29 -42.09 -13.01
C GLU A 161 44.83 -43.33 -13.81
N ASP A 162 43.60 -43.33 -14.35
CA ASP A 162 43.06 -44.41 -15.20
C ASP A 162 43.74 -44.51 -16.60
N LYS A 163 44.77 -43.70 -16.91
CA LYS A 163 45.47 -43.72 -18.21
C LYS A 163 46.89 -44.29 -18.19
N ASP A 164 47.49 -44.48 -17.03
CA ASP A 164 48.90 -44.90 -16.90
C ASP A 164 49.10 -46.42 -16.67
N THR A 165 48.03 -47.23 -16.70
CA THR A 165 48.10 -48.68 -16.40
C THR A 165 48.00 -49.62 -17.59
N ASP A 166 47.92 -49.12 -18.84
CA ASP A 166 47.88 -49.98 -20.03
C ASP A 166 49.01 -49.69 -21.03
N VAL A 167 49.64 -50.76 -21.51
CA VAL A 167 50.79 -50.88 -22.45
C VAL A 167 52.20 -50.96 -21.82
N SER A 168 52.56 -52.16 -21.35
CA SER A 168 53.92 -52.71 -21.55
C SER A 168 53.88 -54.25 -21.62
N HIS A 169 54.86 -54.84 -22.35
CA HIS A 169 54.86 -56.21 -22.92
C HIS A 169 53.90 -56.42 -24.12
N SER A 170 54.26 -57.09 -25.23
CA SER A 170 55.50 -57.70 -25.75
C SER A 170 55.30 -57.99 -27.25
N SER A 171 56.28 -58.20 -28.14
CA SER A 171 57.76 -58.13 -28.09
C SER A 171 58.31 -58.14 -29.55
N LYS A 172 59.58 -57.77 -29.77
CA LYS A 172 60.27 -57.97 -31.08
C LYS A 172 60.99 -59.32 -31.14
N THR A 173 60.89 -60.01 -32.27
CA THR A 173 61.88 -61.01 -32.72
C THR A 173 62.00 -60.94 -34.25
N THR A 174 63.23 -61.01 -34.77
CA THR A 174 63.57 -60.91 -36.21
C THR A 174 64.62 -61.97 -36.55
N ALA A 175 64.70 -62.33 -37.84
CA ALA A 175 65.61 -63.30 -38.48
C ALA A 175 65.23 -64.78 -38.26
N GLU A 176 65.42 -65.69 -39.23
CA GLU A 176 66.05 -65.55 -40.57
C GLU A 176 65.07 -65.78 -41.73
#